data_AF-A0A321L7M9-F1
#
_entry.id   AF-A0A321L7M9-F1
#
_cell.length_a   1.000
_cell.length_b   1.000
_cell.length_c   1.000
_cell.angle_alpha   90.00
_cell.angle_beta   90.00
_cell.angle_gamma   90.00
#
_symmetry.space_group_name_H-M   'P 1'
#
loop_
_entity.id
_entity.type
_entity.pdbx_description
1 polymer ?
#
loop_
_entity_poly.entity_id
_entity_poly.type
_entity_poly.pdbx_seq_one_letter_code
_entity_poly.pdbx_strand_id
1 'polypeptide(L)'
;MGIRCPESCTYLEEARNTEAEKAVQLLMSHFDPAYVSELYDDESCLQVMILIEATIANTQRYDYNDLGDSEIMGALNNAVKNLETAESGLIYEHGETSPRVQDLSLAIRDALEEAMAELPADELPDLTEIIEIIRFERAFAELLGRNESNSRAFVRHAALMTPWREDEAEPRVII
;
A
#
# COMPACT_ATOMS: atom_id res chain seq x y z
N MET A 1 5.86 -14.81 -21.30
CA MET A 1 4.73 -15.73 -21.56
C MET A 1 4.21 -16.11 -20.19
N GLY A 2 3.10 -15.50 -19.76
CA GLY A 2 2.64 -15.59 -18.38
C GLY A 2 1.83 -16.85 -18.09
N ILE A 3 1.95 -17.38 -16.88
CA ILE A 3 1.07 -18.44 -16.38
C ILE A 3 -0.23 -17.77 -15.94
N ARG A 4 -1.33 -18.18 -16.56
CA ARG A 4 -2.69 -17.81 -16.14
C ARG A 4 -3.02 -18.67 -14.91
N CYS A 5 -2.92 -18.08 -13.72
CA CYS A 5 -3.08 -18.75 -12.43
C CYS A 5 -4.35 -18.17 -11.77
N PRO A 6 -5.40 -18.98 -11.50
CA PRO A 6 -6.55 -18.50 -10.74
C PRO A 6 -6.14 -18.13 -9.30
N GLU A 7 -6.98 -17.43 -8.55
CA GLU A 7 -6.68 -17.08 -7.14
C GLU A 7 -6.42 -18.33 -6.25
N SER A 8 -7.08 -19.45 -6.55
CA SER A 8 -6.90 -20.73 -5.84
C SER A 8 -5.68 -21.55 -6.30
N CYS A 9 -4.75 -20.93 -7.01
CA CYS A 9 -3.61 -21.61 -7.63
C CYS A 9 -2.48 -21.73 -6.62
N THR A 10 -2.06 -22.96 -6.30
CA THR A 10 -1.01 -23.23 -5.29
C THR A 10 0.29 -22.46 -5.55
N TYR A 11 0.69 -22.27 -6.81
CA TYR A 11 1.89 -21.48 -7.15
C TYR A 11 1.75 -19.99 -6.82
N LEU A 12 0.54 -19.42 -6.90
CA LEU A 12 0.29 -18.04 -6.52
C LEU A 12 0.31 -17.90 -4.99
N GLU A 13 -0.27 -18.85 -4.27
CA GLU A 13 -0.20 -18.92 -2.80
C GLU A 13 1.26 -19.03 -2.32
N GLU A 14 2.05 -19.94 -2.91
CA GLU A 14 3.47 -20.09 -2.60
C GLU A 14 4.27 -18.81 -2.91
N ALA A 15 3.97 -18.15 -4.04
CA ALA A 15 4.62 -16.89 -4.41
C ALA A 15 4.30 -15.78 -3.41
N ARG A 16 3.03 -15.63 -2.99
CA ARG A 16 2.61 -14.68 -1.96
C ARG A 16 3.30 -14.94 -0.63
N ASN A 17 3.31 -16.19 -0.16
CA ASN A 17 3.96 -16.55 1.10
C ASN A 17 5.46 -16.24 1.05
N THR A 18 6.13 -16.64 -0.03
CA THR A 18 7.57 -16.39 -0.20
C THR A 18 7.88 -14.89 -0.27
N GLU A 19 7.05 -14.12 -0.96
CA GLU A 19 7.26 -12.67 -1.09
C GLU A 19 6.97 -11.93 0.22
N ALA A 20 5.93 -12.33 0.95
CA ALA A 20 5.63 -11.82 2.29
C ALA A 20 6.78 -12.08 3.27
N GLU A 21 7.31 -13.31 3.30
CA GLU A 21 8.47 -13.66 4.14
C GLU A 21 9.70 -12.81 3.81
N LYS A 22 9.99 -12.59 2.52
CA LYS A 22 11.10 -11.74 2.09
C LYS A 22 10.89 -10.29 2.48
N ALA A 23 9.67 -9.76 2.30
CA ALA A 23 9.32 -8.40 2.67
C ALA A 23 9.53 -8.18 4.17
N VAL A 24 9.00 -9.07 5.02
CA VAL A 24 9.20 -9.02 6.47
C VAL A 24 10.68 -9.11 6.83
N GLN A 25 11.44 -10.04 6.24
CA GLN A 25 12.88 -10.14 6.48
C GLN A 25 13.64 -8.87 6.07
N LEU A 26 13.26 -8.26 4.94
CA LEU A 26 13.85 -7.03 4.45
C LEU A 26 13.57 -5.88 5.43
N LEU A 27 12.33 -5.75 5.90
CA LEU A 27 11.90 -4.77 6.88
C LEU A 27 12.63 -4.94 8.22
N MET A 28 12.63 -6.15 8.79
CA MET A 28 13.33 -6.45 10.04
C MET A 28 14.85 -6.24 9.96
N SER A 29 15.43 -6.27 8.76
CA SER A 29 16.87 -6.02 8.55
C SER A 29 17.23 -4.54 8.47
N HIS A 30 16.26 -3.65 8.21
CA HIS A 30 16.50 -2.22 7.96
C HIS A 30 15.81 -1.28 8.95
N PHE A 31 14.74 -1.74 9.60
CA PHE A 31 14.03 -1.04 10.66
C PHE A 31 14.28 -1.70 12.01
N ASP A 32 13.89 -1.04 13.09
CA ASP A 32 13.90 -1.64 14.42
C ASP A 32 12.93 -2.85 14.42
N PRO A 33 13.41 -4.08 14.69
CA PRO A 33 12.54 -5.26 14.71
C PRO A 33 11.38 -5.14 15.70
N ALA A 34 11.55 -4.41 16.81
CA ALA A 34 10.48 -4.19 17.77
C ALA A 34 9.36 -3.33 17.15
N TYR A 35 9.74 -2.27 16.43
CA TYR A 35 8.81 -1.40 15.72
C TYR A 35 8.08 -2.13 14.59
N VAL A 36 8.80 -2.95 13.81
CA VAL A 36 8.17 -3.77 12.78
C VAL A 36 7.22 -4.79 13.40
N SER A 37 7.59 -5.45 14.51
CA SER A 37 6.68 -6.38 15.20
C SER A 37 5.42 -5.66 15.67
N GLU A 38 5.55 -4.49 16.29
CA GLU A 38 4.43 -3.69 16.79
C GLU A 38 3.41 -3.37 15.68
N LEU A 39 3.89 -2.94 14.50
CA LEU A 39 3.02 -2.64 13.35
C LEU A 39 2.26 -3.86 12.82
N TYR A 40 2.86 -5.05 12.85
CA TYR A 40 2.25 -6.28 12.34
C TYR A 40 1.44 -7.03 13.40
N ASP A 41 1.73 -6.80 14.69
CA ASP A 41 1.00 -7.39 15.83
C ASP A 41 -0.27 -6.58 16.17
N ASP A 42 -0.31 -5.29 15.82
CA ASP A 42 -1.51 -4.45 15.91
C ASP A 42 -2.40 -4.65 14.67
N GLU A 43 -3.58 -5.25 14.89
CA GLU A 43 -4.54 -5.57 13.83
C GLU A 43 -5.03 -4.31 13.09
N SER A 44 -5.19 -3.19 13.78
CA SER A 44 -5.63 -1.93 13.17
C SER A 44 -4.57 -1.35 12.24
N CYS A 45 -3.30 -1.39 12.67
CA CYS A 45 -2.16 -0.96 11.85
C CYS A 45 -2.01 -1.84 10.61
N LEU A 46 -2.12 -3.16 10.78
CA LEU A 46 -2.06 -4.12 9.68
C LEU A 46 -3.18 -3.92 8.67
N GLN A 47 -4.41 -3.65 9.12
CA GLN A 47 -5.54 -3.38 8.23
C GLN A 47 -5.31 -2.12 7.39
N VAL A 48 -4.76 -1.05 7.99
CA VAL A 48 -4.42 0.19 7.28
C VAL A 48 -3.32 -0.03 6.23
N MET A 49 -2.26 -0.80 6.55
CA MET A 49 -1.23 -1.17 5.57
C MET A 49 -1.82 -1.93 4.38
N ILE A 50 -2.62 -2.97 4.66
CA ILE A 50 -3.30 -3.78 3.63
C ILE A 50 -4.21 -2.90 2.76
N LEU A 51 -4.94 -1.96 3.37
CA LEU A 51 -5.83 -1.05 2.65
C LEU A 51 -5.07 -0.13 1.69
N ILE A 52 -3.93 0.42 2.14
CA ILE A 52 -3.06 1.27 1.30
C ILE A 52 -2.52 0.45 0.12
N GLU A 53 -1.96 -0.72 0.37
CA GLU A 53 -1.44 -1.60 -0.69
C GLU A 53 -2.54 -2.02 -1.67
N ALA A 54 -3.72 -2.38 -1.17
CA ALA A 54 -4.87 -2.73 -2.00
C ALA A 54 -5.33 -1.56 -2.88
N THR A 55 -5.34 -0.34 -2.33
CA THR A 55 -5.69 0.87 -3.09
C THR A 55 -4.69 1.13 -4.21
N ILE A 56 -3.40 0.96 -3.94
CA ILE A 56 -2.33 1.08 -4.94
C ILE A 56 -2.46 0.01 -6.03
N ALA A 57 -2.68 -1.24 -5.63
CA ALA A 57 -2.88 -2.35 -6.56
C ALA A 57 -4.10 -2.12 -7.46
N ASN A 58 -5.24 -1.71 -6.89
CA ASN A 58 -6.46 -1.44 -7.65
C ASN A 58 -6.27 -0.25 -8.61
N THR A 59 -5.66 0.84 -8.14
CA THR A 59 -5.35 2.00 -8.99
C THR A 59 -4.43 1.59 -10.16
N GLN A 60 -3.43 0.74 -9.91
CA GLN A 60 -2.60 0.19 -10.97
C GLN A 60 -3.39 -0.67 -11.96
N ARG A 61 -4.33 -1.49 -11.48
CA ARG A 61 -5.11 -2.42 -12.32
C ARG A 61 -6.13 -1.71 -13.21
N TYR A 62 -6.86 -0.75 -12.66
CA TYR A 62 -8.05 -0.19 -13.32
C TYR A 62 -7.80 1.16 -13.99
N ASP A 63 -6.94 1.99 -13.42
CA ASP A 63 -6.73 3.36 -13.89
C ASP A 63 -5.37 3.54 -14.57
N TYR A 64 -4.32 2.93 -14.02
CA TYR A 64 -2.93 3.23 -14.35
C TYR A 64 -2.05 1.97 -14.47
N ASN A 65 -2.22 1.21 -15.56
CA ASN A 65 -1.47 -0.04 -15.79
C ASN A 65 0.06 0.07 -15.70
N ASP A 66 0.61 1.24 -16.02
CA ASP A 66 2.05 1.56 -15.99
C ASP A 66 2.47 2.37 -14.75
N LEU A 67 1.66 2.39 -13.68
CA LEU A 67 1.99 3.05 -12.41
C LEU A 67 3.36 2.58 -11.89
N GLY A 68 4.20 3.53 -11.51
CA GLY A 68 5.54 3.30 -10.98
C GLY A 68 5.72 3.73 -9.53
N ASP A 69 6.76 3.22 -8.88
CA ASP A 69 7.03 3.44 -7.45
C ASP A 69 7.29 4.92 -7.15
N SER A 70 7.82 5.70 -8.11
CA SER A 70 7.99 7.15 -7.94
C SER A 70 6.67 7.91 -7.79
N GLU A 71 5.62 7.47 -8.50
CA GLU A 71 4.29 8.08 -8.44
C GLU A 71 3.60 7.68 -7.13
N ILE A 72 3.77 6.42 -6.71
CA ILE A 72 3.29 5.92 -5.41
C ILE A 72 3.92 6.69 -4.26
N MET A 73 5.25 6.83 -4.23
CA MET A 73 5.94 7.61 -3.19
C MET A 73 5.49 9.08 -3.18
N GLY A 74 5.20 9.65 -4.36
CA GLY A 74 4.62 10.98 -4.48
C GLY A 74 3.23 11.06 -3.84
N ALA A 75 2.39 10.05 -4.08
CA ALA A 75 1.01 10.02 -3.59
C ALA A 75 0.95 9.82 -2.07
N LEU A 76 1.77 8.90 -1.54
CA LEU A 76 1.92 8.68 -0.09
C LEU A 76 2.43 9.96 0.61
N ASN A 77 3.41 10.65 0.02
CA ASN A 77 3.88 11.94 0.53
C ASN A 77 2.78 13.01 0.52
N ASN A 78 1.96 13.07 -0.53
CA ASN A 78 0.88 14.05 -0.61
C ASN A 78 -0.24 13.74 0.39
N ALA A 79 -0.57 12.46 0.57
CA ALA A 79 -1.52 12.00 1.59
C ALA A 79 -1.05 12.42 3.00
N VAL A 80 0.21 12.17 3.36
CA VAL A 80 0.79 12.60 4.65
C VAL A 80 0.63 14.11 4.84
N LYS A 81 1.04 14.93 3.86
CA LYS A 81 0.92 16.39 3.96
C LYS A 81 -0.52 16.85 4.17
N ASN A 82 -1.47 16.21 3.48
CA ASN A 82 -2.89 16.53 3.63
C ASN A 82 -3.43 16.17 5.01
N LEU A 83 -3.06 15.00 5.54
CA LEU A 83 -3.45 14.57 6.88
C LEU A 83 -2.83 15.45 7.98
N GLU A 84 -1.54 15.79 7.88
CA GLU A 84 -0.88 16.74 8.78
C GLU A 84 -1.55 18.13 8.76
N THR A 85 -1.98 18.56 7.57
CA THR A 85 -2.66 19.85 7.41
C THR A 85 -4.04 19.82 8.07
N ALA A 86 -4.78 18.72 7.92
CA ALA A 86 -6.04 18.50 8.62
C ALA A 86 -5.87 18.47 10.14
N GLU A 87 -4.81 17.81 10.65
CA GLU A 87 -4.47 17.79 12.09
C GLU A 87 -4.22 19.20 12.64
N SER A 88 -3.52 20.05 11.87
CA SER A 88 -3.24 21.44 12.25
C SER A 88 -4.46 22.38 12.22
N GLY A 89 -5.63 21.90 11.79
CA GLY A 89 -6.86 22.68 11.65
C GLY A 89 -6.87 23.63 10.44
N LEU A 90 -5.94 23.43 9.50
CA LEU A 90 -5.86 24.21 8.27
C LEU A 90 -6.73 23.58 7.17
N ILE A 91 -7.55 24.39 6.51
CA ILE A 91 -8.40 23.98 5.38
C ILE A 91 -7.65 24.27 4.08
N TYR A 92 -6.50 23.63 3.89
CA TYR A 92 -5.75 23.70 2.64
C TYR A 92 -5.37 22.28 2.22
N GLU A 93 -5.77 21.90 1.00
CA GLU A 93 -5.30 20.65 0.42
C GLU A 93 -4.05 20.94 -0.41
N HIS A 94 -2.98 20.18 -0.15
CA HIS A 94 -1.84 20.12 -1.03
C HIS A 94 -2.26 19.45 -2.34
N GLY A 95 -2.20 20.24 -3.41
CA GLY A 95 -2.35 19.77 -4.77
C GLY A 95 -1.01 19.36 -5.37
N GLU A 96 -0.94 18.17 -5.94
CA GLU A 96 0.22 17.72 -6.71
C GLU A 96 0.10 18.12 -8.18
N THR A 97 1.26 18.39 -8.79
CA THR A 97 1.31 18.82 -10.21
C THR A 97 1.11 17.66 -11.18
N SER A 98 1.37 16.43 -10.72
CA SER A 98 1.10 15.22 -11.48
C SER A 98 -0.33 14.74 -11.20
N PRO A 99 -1.22 14.69 -12.21
CA PRO A 99 -2.59 14.21 -12.02
C PRO A 99 -2.65 12.80 -11.44
N ARG A 100 -1.74 11.90 -11.87
CA ARG A 100 -1.70 10.51 -11.39
C ARG A 100 -1.37 10.42 -9.90
N VAL A 101 -0.47 11.28 -9.44
CA VAL A 101 -0.09 11.38 -8.03
C VAL A 101 -1.25 11.93 -7.21
N GLN A 102 -1.92 12.96 -7.72
CA GLN A 102 -3.09 13.53 -7.08
C GLN A 102 -4.23 12.51 -6.98
N ASP A 103 -4.55 11.81 -8.07
CA ASP A 103 -5.65 10.86 -8.13
C ASP A 103 -5.40 9.67 -7.19
N LEU A 104 -4.18 9.11 -7.16
CA LEU A 104 -3.82 8.06 -6.21
C LEU A 104 -3.83 8.56 -4.75
N SER A 105 -3.36 9.79 -4.50
CA SER A 105 -3.39 10.38 -3.16
C SER A 105 -4.82 10.56 -2.64
N LEU A 106 -5.74 10.96 -3.51
CA LEU A 106 -7.17 11.07 -3.17
C LEU A 106 -7.77 9.68 -2.95
N ALA A 107 -7.47 8.71 -3.80
CA ALA A 107 -7.95 7.34 -3.64
C ALA A 107 -7.51 6.72 -2.30
N ILE A 108 -6.25 6.94 -1.89
CA ILE A 108 -5.74 6.48 -0.58
C ILE A 108 -6.51 7.15 0.56
N ARG A 109 -6.71 8.47 0.49
CA ARG A 109 -7.45 9.20 1.53
C ARG A 109 -8.90 8.71 1.62
N ASP A 110 -9.59 8.64 0.49
CA ASP A 110 -11.00 8.27 0.44
C ASP A 110 -11.19 6.82 0.94
N ALA A 111 -10.26 5.90 0.61
CA ALA A 111 -10.26 4.54 1.15
C ALA A 111 -10.06 4.52 2.68
N LEU A 112 -9.13 5.31 3.21
CA LEU A 112 -8.92 5.44 4.66
C LEU A 112 -10.16 6.01 5.36
N GLU A 113 -10.76 7.07 4.81
CA GLU A 113 -11.99 7.68 5.35
C GLU A 113 -13.16 6.68 5.36
N GLU A 114 -13.32 5.90 4.29
CA GLU A 114 -14.36 4.85 4.20
C GLU A 114 -14.12 3.75 5.24
N ALA A 115 -12.89 3.21 5.33
CA ALA A 115 -12.57 2.18 6.31
C ALA A 115 -12.74 2.66 7.75
N MET A 116 -12.32 3.90 8.05
CA MET A 116 -12.52 4.52 9.36
C MET A 116 -14.00 4.77 9.69
N ALA A 117 -14.87 4.92 8.69
CA ALA A 117 -16.31 5.09 8.94
C ALA A 117 -16.99 3.76 9.33
N GLU A 118 -16.40 2.61 8.99
CA GLU A 118 -16.94 1.28 9.27
C GLU A 118 -16.48 0.68 10.61
N LEU A 119 -15.35 1.16 11.14
CA LEU A 119 -14.76 0.65 12.38
C LEU A 119 -15.43 1.23 13.64
N PRO A 120 -15.53 0.44 14.73
CA PRO A 120 -15.86 0.95 16.06
C PRO A 120 -14.87 2.04 16.49
N ALA A 121 -15.35 3.08 17.19
CA ALA A 121 -14.52 4.22 17.56
C ALA A 121 -13.33 3.87 18.49
N ASP A 122 -13.39 2.75 19.20
CA ASP A 122 -12.35 2.21 20.08
C ASP A 122 -11.32 1.32 19.36
N GLU A 123 -11.56 1.00 18.08
CA GLU A 123 -10.67 0.22 17.21
C GLU A 123 -10.04 1.10 16.11
N LEU A 124 -10.37 2.41 16.09
CA LEU A 124 -9.81 3.34 15.13
C LEU A 124 -8.36 3.69 15.49
N PRO A 125 -7.40 3.45 14.58
CA PRO A 125 -6.08 4.03 14.74
C PRO A 125 -6.22 5.55 14.71
N ASP A 126 -5.47 6.23 15.55
CA ASP A 126 -5.48 7.68 15.57
C ASP A 126 -4.81 8.26 14.31
N LEU A 127 -5.03 9.55 14.05
CA LEU A 127 -4.50 10.20 12.86
C LEU A 127 -2.96 10.17 12.81
N THR A 128 -2.29 10.18 13.96
CA THR A 128 -0.83 10.11 14.05
C THR A 128 -0.36 8.72 13.63
N GLU A 129 -1.03 7.67 14.10
CA GLU A 129 -0.75 6.28 13.73
C GLU A 129 -0.93 6.06 12.23
N ILE A 130 -2.02 6.57 11.64
CA ILE A 130 -2.24 6.51 10.18
C ILE A 130 -1.12 7.22 9.42
N ILE A 131 -0.70 8.40 9.86
CA ILE A 131 0.41 9.14 9.24
C ILE A 131 1.72 8.33 9.32
N GLU A 132 2.01 7.71 10.46
CA GLU A 132 3.20 6.86 10.63
C GLU A 132 3.15 5.64 9.73
N ILE A 133 1.99 5.00 9.57
CA ILE A 133 1.82 3.86 8.66
C ILE A 133 2.05 4.29 7.21
N ILE A 134 1.51 5.42 6.76
CA ILE A 134 1.75 5.91 5.39
C ILE A 134 3.24 6.24 5.18
N ARG A 135 3.92 6.79 6.19
CA ARG A 135 5.36 7.04 6.15
C ARG A 135 6.15 5.74 6.10
N PHE A 136 5.73 4.72 6.84
CA PHE A 136 6.30 3.38 6.81
C PHE A 136 6.18 2.76 5.42
N GLU A 137 4.99 2.76 4.83
CA GLU A 137 4.74 2.26 3.46
C GLU A 137 5.62 2.97 2.43
N ARG A 138 5.77 4.29 2.55
CA ARG A 138 6.68 5.06 1.68
C ARG A 138 8.13 4.60 1.84
N ALA A 139 8.58 4.41 3.08
CA ALA A 139 9.94 3.99 3.37
C ALA A 139 10.19 2.55 2.88
N PHE A 140 9.18 1.68 2.98
CA PHE A 140 9.20 0.33 2.45
C PHE A 140 9.29 0.32 0.92
N ALA A 141 8.48 1.15 0.24
CA ALA A 141 8.55 1.31 -1.21
C ALA A 141 9.94 1.77 -1.69
N GLU A 142 10.54 2.73 -0.98
CA GLU A 142 11.89 3.20 -1.26
C GLU A 142 12.94 2.10 -1.06
N LEU A 143 12.80 1.30 0.01
CA LEU A 143 13.69 0.19 0.33
C LEU A 143 13.63 -0.93 -0.71
N LEU A 144 12.42 -1.37 -1.08
CA LEU A 144 12.18 -2.37 -2.12
C LEU A 144 12.77 -1.95 -3.46
N GLY A 145 12.50 -0.72 -3.90
CA GLY A 145 13.02 -0.19 -5.16
C GLY A 145 14.55 -0.16 -5.22
N ARG A 146 15.21 0.14 -4.09
CA ARG A 146 16.69 0.08 -3.96
C ARG A 146 17.21 -1.36 -3.98
N ASN A 147 16.58 -2.26 -3.23
CA ASN A 147 17.02 -3.65 -3.10
C ASN A 147 16.90 -4.41 -4.43
N GLU A 148 15.82 -4.18 -5.19
CA GLU A 148 15.59 -4.84 -6.48
C GLU A 148 16.18 -4.10 -7.68
N SER A 149 16.64 -2.85 -7.50
CA SER A 149 17.03 -1.97 -8.60
C SER A 149 15.94 -1.86 -9.69
N ASN A 150 14.68 -1.80 -9.25
CA ASN A 150 13.49 -1.83 -10.09
C ASN A 150 12.54 -0.70 -9.69
N SER A 151 12.12 0.13 -10.65
CA SER A 151 11.24 1.28 -10.41
C SER A 151 9.76 0.91 -10.25
N ARG A 152 9.46 -0.39 -10.20
CA ARG A 152 8.12 -0.98 -10.05
C ARG A 152 8.13 -2.15 -9.05
N ALA A 153 9.10 -2.19 -8.14
CA ALA A 153 9.21 -3.27 -7.16
C ALA A 153 8.03 -3.23 -6.19
N PHE A 154 7.73 -2.06 -5.65
CA PHE A 154 6.68 -1.91 -4.65
C PHE A 154 5.28 -2.10 -5.25
N VAL A 155 5.00 -1.51 -6.42
CA VAL A 155 3.70 -1.73 -7.07
C VAL A 155 3.47 -3.21 -7.43
N ARG A 156 4.53 -3.96 -7.73
CA ARG A 156 4.43 -5.42 -7.96
C ARG A 156 4.18 -6.18 -6.67
N HIS A 157 4.84 -5.79 -5.58
CA HIS A 157 4.58 -6.33 -4.25
C HIS A 157 3.10 -6.15 -3.88
N ALA A 158 2.61 -4.91 -3.86
CA ALA A 158 1.22 -4.60 -3.57
C ALA A 158 0.23 -5.35 -4.48
N ALA A 159 0.53 -5.43 -5.79
CA ALA A 159 -0.31 -6.16 -6.74
C ALA A 159 -0.31 -7.68 -6.54
N LEU A 160 0.78 -8.26 -6.03
CA LEU A 160 0.86 -9.69 -5.70
C LEU A 160 0.10 -10.00 -4.41
N MET A 161 0.24 -9.14 -3.39
CA MET A 161 -0.38 -9.31 -2.07
C MET A 161 -1.89 -9.06 -2.11
N THR A 162 -2.35 -8.16 -2.99
CA THR A 162 -3.78 -7.88 -3.16
C THR A 162 -4.43 -8.95 -4.05
N PRO A 163 -5.43 -9.72 -3.60
CA PRO A 163 -6.16 -10.63 -4.48
C PRO A 163 -6.99 -9.89 -5.53
N TRP A 164 -7.32 -10.57 -6.63
CA TRP A 164 -8.39 -10.11 -7.54
C TRP A 164 -9.76 -10.35 -6.90
N ARG A 165 -10.76 -9.53 -7.27
CA ARG A 165 -12.14 -9.78 -6.86
C ARG A 165 -12.65 -11.10 -7.45
N GLU A 166 -13.50 -11.82 -6.72
CA GLU A 166 -13.99 -13.15 -7.11
C GLU A 166 -14.69 -13.17 -8.48
N ASP A 167 -15.35 -12.07 -8.86
CA ASP A 167 -16.00 -11.88 -10.15
C ASP A 167 -15.03 -11.53 -11.30
N GLU A 168 -13.78 -11.21 -10.96
CA GLU A 168 -12.71 -10.84 -11.90
C GLU A 168 -11.57 -11.85 -11.94
N ALA A 169 -11.63 -12.91 -11.12
CA ALA A 169 -10.64 -13.99 -10.98
C ALA A 169 -10.53 -14.92 -12.22
N GLU A 170 -10.74 -14.38 -13.42
CA GLU A 170 -10.26 -15.03 -14.63
C GLU A 170 -8.73 -15.00 -14.65
N PRO A 171 -8.08 -16.09 -15.08
CA PRO A 171 -6.68 -16.30 -14.77
C PRO A 171 -5.79 -15.35 -15.60
N ARG A 172 -4.96 -14.54 -14.95
CA ARG A 172 -4.14 -13.48 -15.57
C ARG A 172 -2.65 -13.57 -15.18
N VAL A 173 -1.83 -12.86 -15.96
CA VAL A 173 -0.37 -13.00 -16.05
C VAL A 173 0.33 -12.33 -14.87
N ILE A 174 1.07 -13.12 -14.08
CA ILE A 174 2.09 -12.61 -13.14
C ILE A 174 3.29 -12.11 -13.97
N ILE A 175 3.71 -10.86 -13.80
CA ILE A 175 4.86 -10.23 -14.51
C ILE A 175 6.11 -10.29 -13.65
#